data_AF-A0A7C5AHU3-F1
#
_entry.id   AF-A0A7C5AHU3-F1
#
_cell.length_a   1.000
_cell.length_b   1.000
_cell.length_c   1.000
_cell.angle_alpha   90.00
_cell.angle_beta   90.00
_cell.angle_gamma   90.00
#
_symmetry.space_group_name_H-M   'P 1'
#
loop_
_entity.id
_entity.type
_entity.pdbx_description
1 polymer ?
#
loop_
_entity_poly.entity_id
_entity_poly.type
_entity_poly.pdbx_seq_one_letter_code
_entity_poly.pdbx_strand_id
1 'polypeptide(L)'
;MFRRRNRRKKTKVVPFPATLAGILFIVLMWCGASIWIDDRCSDLKREIRELERQKKELERRYNAAECRWMRLKSPGELEQTLARHRVNMSWPSGDQIVRLSEPSSSGAAGGEADEEVVTFARIERLIGYE
;
A
#
# COMPACT_ATOMS: atom_id res chain seq x y z
N MET A 1 -44.42 12.85 -87.64
CA MET A 1 -42.99 13.17 -87.43
C MET A 1 -42.64 12.92 -85.96
N PHE A 2 -42.21 11.70 -85.60
CA PHE A 2 -41.96 11.34 -84.20
C PHE A 2 -40.48 11.51 -83.84
N ARG A 3 -40.20 12.54 -83.05
CA ARG A 3 -38.86 12.93 -82.60
C ARG A 3 -38.39 11.96 -81.49
N ARG A 4 -37.57 10.96 -81.84
CA ARG A 4 -36.96 10.02 -80.88
C ARG A 4 -36.06 10.78 -79.90
N ARG A 5 -36.52 10.93 -78.66
CA ARG A 5 -35.75 11.52 -77.56
C ARG A 5 -34.75 10.49 -77.06
N ASN A 6 -33.48 10.68 -77.38
CA ASN A 6 -32.39 9.78 -77.02
C ASN A 6 -32.15 9.85 -75.50
N ARG A 7 -32.64 8.84 -74.77
CA ARG A 7 -32.59 8.75 -73.30
C ARG A 7 -31.24 8.18 -72.88
N ARG A 8 -30.22 9.04 -72.74
CA ARG A 8 -28.91 8.66 -72.20
C ARG A 8 -29.08 8.22 -70.73
N LYS A 9 -28.98 6.91 -70.49
CA LYS A 9 -28.97 6.32 -69.15
C LYS A 9 -27.65 6.72 -68.49
N LYS A 10 -27.71 7.53 -67.43
CA LYS A 10 -26.57 7.78 -66.55
C LYS A 10 -26.28 6.47 -65.81
N THR A 11 -25.30 5.73 -66.28
CA THR A 11 -24.71 4.63 -65.52
C THR A 11 -24.14 5.22 -64.24
N LYS A 12 -24.73 4.86 -63.10
CA LYS A 12 -24.18 5.17 -61.79
C LYS A 12 -22.86 4.40 -61.69
N VAL A 13 -21.76 5.09 -61.97
CA VAL A 13 -20.41 4.62 -61.65
C VAL A 13 -20.36 4.60 -60.12
N VAL A 14 -20.59 3.43 -59.55
CA VAL A 14 -20.37 3.20 -58.12
C VAL A 14 -18.87 3.37 -57.92
N PRO A 15 -18.38 4.23 -57.01
CA PRO A 15 -16.95 4.38 -56.74
C PRO A 15 -16.44 3.16 -55.96
N PHE A 16 -16.46 2.00 -56.62
CA PHE A 16 -16.35 0.68 -56.02
C PHE A 16 -14.95 0.29 -55.49
N PRO A 17 -13.82 0.99 -55.76
CA PRO A 17 -12.57 0.71 -55.04
C PRO A 17 -12.31 1.60 -53.82
N ALA A 18 -12.85 2.82 -53.77
CA ALA A 18 -12.49 3.79 -52.74
C ALA A 18 -13.11 3.50 -51.36
N THR A 19 -14.35 2.99 -51.34
CA THR A 19 -15.05 2.64 -50.09
C THR A 19 -14.42 1.41 -49.42
N LEU A 20 -14.00 0.41 -50.20
CA LEU A 20 -13.31 -0.77 -49.69
C LEU A 20 -11.94 -0.42 -49.08
N ALA A 21 -11.19 0.47 -49.72
CA ALA A 21 -9.92 0.97 -49.18
C ALA A 21 -10.12 1.68 -47.83
N GLY A 22 -11.16 2.51 -47.70
CA GLY A 22 -11.50 3.18 -46.44
C GLY A 22 -11.83 2.20 -45.31
N ILE A 23 -12.63 1.18 -45.59
CA ILE A 23 -12.98 0.15 -44.59
C ILE A 23 -11.75 -0.64 -44.17
N LEU A 24 -10.89 -1.05 -45.12
CA LEU A 24 -9.64 -1.75 -44.82
C LEU A 24 -8.73 -0.91 -43.92
N PHE A 25 -8.64 0.40 -44.16
CA PHE A 25 -7.84 1.29 -43.35
C PHE A 25 -8.37 1.38 -41.90
N ILE A 26 -9.69 1.45 -41.74
CA ILE A 26 -10.32 1.46 -40.40
C ILE A 26 -10.04 0.15 -39.67
N VAL A 27 -10.19 -0.99 -40.34
CA VAL A 27 -9.90 -2.31 -39.74
C VAL A 27 -8.43 -2.42 -39.34
N LEU A 28 -7.51 -1.98 -40.21
CA LEU A 28 -6.08 -1.98 -39.91
C LEU A 28 -5.78 -1.09 -38.69
N MET A 29 -6.36 0.10 -38.65
CA MET A 29 -6.19 1.04 -37.53
C MET A 29 -6.76 0.44 -36.23
N TRP A 30 -7.91 -0.23 -36.30
CA TRP A 30 -8.50 -0.91 -35.15
C TRP A 30 -7.63 -2.05 -34.62
N CYS A 31 -7.09 -2.90 -35.50
CA CYS A 31 -6.16 -3.95 -35.11
C CYS A 31 -4.87 -3.41 -34.51
N GLY A 32 -4.33 -2.32 -35.07
CA GLY A 32 -3.17 -1.64 -34.50
C GLY A 32 -3.47 -1.09 -33.11
N ALA A 33 -4.63 -0.46 -32.93
CA ALA A 33 -5.06 0.07 -31.65
C ALA A 33 -5.26 -1.01 -30.58
N SER A 34 -5.84 -2.16 -30.93
CA SER A 34 -6.05 -3.25 -29.97
C SER A 34 -4.73 -3.82 -29.46
N ILE A 35 -3.76 -4.05 -30.35
CA ILE A 35 -2.42 -4.55 -29.96
C ILE A 35 -1.72 -3.54 -29.05
N TRP A 36 -1.79 -2.25 -29.38
CA TRP A 36 -1.17 -1.20 -28.58
C TRP A 36 -1.78 -1.11 -27.16
N ILE A 37 -3.09 -1.28 -27.05
CA ILE A 37 -3.80 -1.32 -25.76
C ILE A 37 -3.39 -2.56 -24.96
N ASP A 38 -3.28 -3.72 -25.62
CA ASP A 38 -2.89 -4.97 -24.98
C ASP A 38 -1.48 -4.90 -24.40
N ASP A 39 -0.52 -4.32 -25.15
CA ASP A 39 0.85 -4.10 -24.67
C ASP A 39 0.86 -3.22 -23.42
N ARG A 40 0.17 -2.07 -23.45
CA ARG A 40 0.06 -1.16 -22.30
C ARG A 40 -0.64 -1.81 -21.10
N CYS A 41 -1.68 -2.58 -21.35
CA CYS A 41 -2.38 -3.31 -20.31
C CYS A 41 -1.48 -4.39 -19.69
N SER A 42 -0.63 -5.03 -20.51
CA SER A 42 0.31 -6.04 -20.05
C SER A 42 1.35 -5.47 -19.10
N ASP A 43 1.84 -4.25 -19.36
CA ASP A 43 2.79 -3.55 -18.50
C ASP A 43 2.16 -3.18 -17.15
N LEU A 44 0.97 -2.57 -17.14
CA LEU A 44 0.26 -2.26 -15.89
C LEU A 44 -0.03 -3.53 -15.08
N LYS A 45 -0.42 -4.64 -15.74
CA LYS A 45 -0.64 -5.92 -15.07
C LYS A 45 0.64 -6.52 -14.46
N ARG A 46 1.82 -6.17 -14.98
CA ARG A 46 3.10 -6.60 -14.40
C ARG A 46 3.41 -5.77 -13.15
N GLU A 47 3.22 -4.46 -13.24
CA GLU A 47 3.43 -3.55 -12.11
C GLU A 47 2.52 -3.88 -10.93
N ILE A 48 1.22 -4.09 -11.18
CA ILE A 48 0.26 -4.49 -10.13
C ILE A 48 0.69 -5.81 -9.48
N ARG A 49 1.10 -6.81 -10.28
CA ARG A 49 1.56 -8.10 -9.76
C ARG A 49 2.81 -7.98 -8.90
N GLU A 50 3.73 -7.09 -9.25
CA GLU A 50 4.93 -6.86 -8.45
C GLU A 50 4.58 -6.19 -7.11
N LEU A 51 3.71 -5.19 -7.12
CA LEU A 51 3.21 -4.55 -5.89
C LEU A 51 2.44 -5.53 -5.00
N GLU A 52 1.58 -6.36 -5.57
CA GLU A 52 0.86 -7.41 -4.84
C GLU A 52 1.83 -8.43 -4.21
N ARG A 53 2.89 -8.79 -4.94
CA ARG A 53 3.93 -9.69 -4.44
C ARG A 53 4.67 -9.07 -3.26
N GLN A 54 5.07 -7.80 -3.36
CA GLN A 54 5.75 -7.09 -2.28
C GLN A 54 4.87 -6.98 -1.03
N LYS A 55 3.59 -6.62 -1.21
CA LYS A 55 2.62 -6.59 -0.10
C LYS A 55 2.50 -7.94 0.58
N LYS A 56 2.35 -9.01 -0.21
CA LYS A 56 2.22 -10.39 0.31
C LYS A 56 3.49 -10.86 1.02
N GLU A 57 4.67 -10.45 0.56
CA GLU A 57 5.92 -10.74 1.25
C GLU A 57 6.03 -10.01 2.59
N LEU A 58 5.65 -8.72 2.63
CA LEU A 58 5.63 -7.95 3.86
C LEU A 58 4.67 -8.54 4.89
N GLU A 59 3.47 -8.91 4.45
CA GLU A 59 2.44 -9.53 5.29
C GLU A 59 2.92 -10.88 5.85
N ARG A 60 3.61 -11.70 5.04
CA ARG A 60 4.25 -12.93 5.52
C ARG A 60 5.31 -12.66 6.58
N ARG A 61 6.15 -11.64 6.39
CA ARG A 61 7.19 -11.26 7.35
C ARG A 61 6.57 -10.75 8.66
N TYR A 62 5.51 -9.96 8.55
CA TYR A 62 4.74 -9.47 9.70
C TYR A 62 4.12 -10.63 10.48
N ASN A 63 3.36 -11.50 9.83
CA ASN A 63 2.73 -12.66 10.47
C ASN A 63 3.76 -13.59 11.12
N ALA A 64 4.91 -13.81 10.47
CA ALA A 64 5.99 -14.59 11.06
C ALA A 64 6.60 -13.92 12.31
N ALA A 65 6.76 -12.60 12.30
CA ALA A 65 7.20 -11.85 13.46
C ALA A 65 6.15 -11.91 14.58
N GLU A 66 4.87 -11.72 14.26
CA GLU A 66 3.76 -11.79 15.20
C GLU A 66 3.67 -13.18 15.85
N CYS A 67 3.75 -14.26 15.08
CA CYS A 67 3.79 -15.62 15.63
C CYS A 67 4.99 -15.84 16.57
N ARG A 68 6.18 -15.32 16.23
CA ARG A 68 7.35 -15.38 17.12
C ARG A 68 7.13 -14.58 18.40
N TRP A 69 6.52 -13.41 18.30
CA TRP A 69 6.20 -12.57 19.45
C TRP A 69 5.15 -13.20 20.36
N MET A 70 4.07 -13.76 19.80
CA MET A 70 3.05 -14.49 20.55
C MET A 70 3.65 -15.69 21.27
N ARG A 71 4.57 -16.41 20.60
CA ARG A 71 5.29 -17.54 21.19
C ARG A 71 6.16 -17.10 22.38
N LEU A 72 6.97 -16.04 22.22
CA LEU A 72 7.81 -15.48 23.30
C LEU A 72 6.98 -14.92 24.47
N LYS A 73 5.81 -14.34 24.19
CA LYS A 73 4.90 -13.79 25.20
C LYS A 73 4.06 -14.87 25.88
N SER A 74 4.08 -16.12 25.39
CA SER A 74 3.36 -17.20 26.04
C SER A 74 3.96 -17.44 27.44
N PRO A 75 3.14 -17.45 28.51
CA PRO A 75 3.65 -17.49 29.88
C PRO A 75 4.50 -18.74 30.15
N GLY A 76 4.17 -19.87 29.52
CA GLY A 76 4.93 -21.12 29.67
C GLY A 76 6.35 -21.08 29.07
N GLU A 77 6.55 -20.45 27.90
CA GLU A 77 7.91 -20.28 27.38
C GLU A 77 8.68 -19.21 28.17
N LEU A 78 8.02 -18.14 28.62
CA LEU A 78 8.64 -17.12 29.45
C LEU A 78 9.20 -17.72 30.76
N GLU A 79 8.39 -18.51 31.46
CA GLU A 79 8.78 -19.21 32.69
C GLU A 79 9.93 -20.20 32.44
N GLN A 80 9.88 -20.98 31.36
CA GLN A 80 11.00 -21.86 30.99
C GLN A 80 12.28 -21.09 30.70
N THR A 81 12.19 -19.95 30.03
CA THR A 81 13.37 -19.15 29.64
C THR A 81 13.97 -18.47 30.87
N LEU A 82 13.13 -17.92 31.76
CA LEU A 82 13.52 -17.39 33.07
C LEU A 82 14.20 -18.46 33.93
N ALA A 83 13.62 -19.67 33.99
CA ALA A 83 14.20 -20.80 34.72
C ALA A 83 15.57 -21.22 34.17
N ARG A 84 15.74 -21.28 32.84
CA ARG A 84 17.04 -21.60 32.20
C ARG A 84 18.11 -20.58 32.54
N HIS A 85 17.78 -19.29 32.56
CA HIS A 85 18.72 -18.23 32.88
C HIS A 85 18.87 -17.96 34.38
N ARG A 86 18.21 -18.74 35.24
CA ARG A 86 18.16 -18.54 36.70
C ARG A 86 17.73 -17.12 37.10
N VAL A 87 16.90 -16.49 36.27
CA VAL A 87 16.35 -15.16 36.53
C VAL A 87 15.05 -15.36 37.28
N ASN A 88 15.03 -14.96 38.55
CA ASN A 88 13.82 -14.95 39.35
C ASN A 88 13.11 -13.61 39.16
N MET A 89 12.13 -13.55 38.25
CA MET A 89 11.24 -12.40 38.12
C MET A 89 10.07 -12.57 39.10
N SER A 90 10.17 -11.94 40.27
CA SER A 90 9.01 -11.72 41.13
C SER A 90 8.21 -10.52 40.65
N TRP A 91 6.91 -10.49 40.93
CA TRP A 91 6.13 -9.25 40.76
C TRP A 91 6.79 -8.12 41.57
N PRO A 92 6.96 -6.92 40.97
CA PRO A 92 7.49 -5.79 41.70
C PRO A 92 6.59 -5.46 42.89
N SER A 93 7.20 -5.22 44.05
CA SER A 93 6.50 -4.65 45.20
C SER A 93 6.02 -3.24 44.89
N GLY A 94 4.99 -2.77 45.59
CA GLY A 94 4.40 -1.43 45.37
C GLY A 94 5.42 -0.29 45.38
N ASP A 95 6.49 -0.42 46.17
CA ASP A 95 7.56 0.57 46.32
C ASP A 95 8.47 0.67 45.09
N GLN A 96 8.44 -0.32 44.19
CA GLN A 96 9.21 -0.35 42.95
C GLN A 96 8.41 0.21 41.75
N ILE A 97 7.15 0.61 41.96
CA ILE A 97 6.26 1.11 40.91
C ILE A 97 6.37 2.64 40.86
N VAL A 98 7.13 3.15 39.89
CA VAL A 98 7.15 4.59 39.59
C VAL A 98 5.91 4.94 38.78
N ARG A 99 4.96 5.65 39.40
CA ARG A 99 3.79 6.19 38.71
C ARG A 99 4.18 7.51 38.05
N LEU A 100 4.21 7.53 36.73
CA LEU A 100 4.38 8.76 35.97
C LEU A 100 3.06 9.52 35.98
N SER A 101 3.05 10.69 36.60
CA SER A 101 1.95 11.64 36.47
C SER A 101 1.91 12.17 35.04
N GLU A 102 0.74 12.22 34.42
CA GLU A 102 0.57 12.94 33.15
C GLU A 102 1.04 14.39 33.36
N PRO A 103 1.86 14.95 32.44
CA PRO A 103 2.24 16.35 32.55
C PRO A 103 0.96 17.17 32.50
N SER A 104 0.65 17.84 33.61
CA SER A 104 -0.47 18.75 33.70
C SER A 104 -0.36 19.77 32.57
N SER A 105 -1.23 19.66 31.56
CA SER A 105 -1.35 20.64 30.48
C SER A 105 -2.00 21.94 31.00
N SER A 106 -1.64 22.39 32.20
CA SER A 106 -2.13 23.63 32.79
C SER A 106 -1.08 24.71 32.61
N GLY A 107 -1.18 25.41 31.47
CA GLY A 107 -0.69 26.78 31.32
C GLY A 107 0.47 26.97 30.36
N ALA A 108 0.17 27.20 29.08
CA ALA A 108 0.59 28.43 28.41
C ALA A 108 -0.05 28.50 27.02
N ALA A 109 -0.99 29.43 26.87
CA ALA A 109 -1.34 29.98 25.58
C ALA A 109 -0.14 30.77 25.04
N GLY A 110 0.27 30.49 23.81
CA GLY A 110 1.06 31.40 22.97
C GLY A 110 2.48 30.94 22.62
N GLY A 111 2.70 30.74 21.31
CA GLY A 111 3.98 31.02 20.65
C GLY A 111 4.96 29.85 20.48
N GLU A 112 4.80 29.13 19.36
CA GLU A 112 5.85 28.88 18.35
C GLU A 112 7.33 28.95 18.80
N ALA A 113 7.96 27.79 19.00
CA ALA A 113 9.21 27.37 18.34
C ALA A 113 9.67 26.01 18.90
N ASP A 114 10.21 25.20 18.00
CA ASP A 114 10.80 23.88 18.25
C ASP A 114 11.83 23.90 19.38
N GLU A 115 11.51 23.26 20.49
CA GLU A 115 12.50 22.64 21.35
C GLU A 115 11.86 21.40 22.01
N GLU A 116 12.14 20.22 21.47
CA GLU A 116 11.87 18.95 22.15
C GLU A 116 12.74 18.90 23.41
N VAL A 117 12.24 19.51 24.49
CA VAL A 117 12.79 19.31 25.83
C VAL A 117 12.40 17.90 26.24
N VAL A 118 13.26 16.94 25.92
CA VAL A 118 13.22 15.60 26.50
C VAL A 118 13.57 15.75 27.98
N THR A 119 12.55 16.01 28.79
CA THR A 119 12.68 16.08 30.25
C THR A 119 12.90 14.67 30.77
N PHE A 120 14.16 14.25 30.87
CA PHE A 120 14.52 13.03 31.58
C PHE A 120 14.07 13.17 33.04
N ALA A 121 13.17 12.29 33.48
CA ALA A 121 12.76 12.20 34.86
C ALA A 121 14.02 11.98 35.73
N ARG A 122 14.35 12.96 36.57
CA ARG A 122 15.45 12.86 37.53
C ARG A 122 15.08 11.78 38.54
N ILE A 123 15.77 10.65 38.48
CA ILE A 123 15.63 9.56 39.45
C ILE A 123 16.22 10.05 40.77
N GLU A 124 15.40 10.64 41.63
CA GLU A 124 15.76 10.81 43.03
C GLU A 124 15.67 9.43 43.68
N ARG A 125 16.83 8.77 43.80
CA ARG A 125 17.00 7.63 44.69
C ARG A 125 16.59 8.07 46.08
N LEU A 126 15.43 7.63 46.55
CA LEU A 126 15.11 7.58 47.97
C LEU A 126 16.01 6.52 48.60
N ILE A 127 17.21 6.95 49.00
CA ILE A 127 18.03 6.24 49.97
C ILE A 127 17.53 6.68 51.35
N GLY A 128 16.73 5.84 51.98
CA GLY A 128 16.46 5.84 53.42
C GLY A 128 16.15 4.39 53.79
N TYR A 129 17.15 3.62 54.24
CA TYR A 129 17.59 3.43 55.64
C TYR A 129 16.51 2.82 56.54
N GLU A 130 16.75 1.54 56.85
CA GLU A 130 16.35 0.71 58.02
C GLU A 130 14.87 0.63 58.41
#